data_AF-A0A976LDK3-F1
#
_entry.id   AF-A0A976LDK3-F1
#
_cell.length_a   1.000
_cell.length_b   1.000
_cell.length_c   1.000
_cell.angle_alpha   90.00
_cell.angle_beta   90.00
_cell.angle_gamma   90.00
#
_symmetry.space_group_name_H-M   'P 1'
#
loop_
_entity.id
_entity.type
_entity.pdbx_description
1 polymer ?
#
loop_
_entity_poly.entity_id
_entity_poly.type
_entity_poly.pdbx_seq_one_letter_code
_entity_poly.pdbx_strand_id
1 'polypeptide(L)'
;MMRIPSFRSQGSISLDRKKSAADRPIEALGPSALMSYCLKPRQGPIALPRVSPGDHVLRGTVIAGGYGPWDPPIHASTSGTVIACLEAPYANPQGQTSLSLQIESDGLDQATPPLPPLSIRGLDRQRLVQRLQEAGIVGLGGGAFPAAVKASNETPLHTLIVNGVECEPYVSGDDRLLRERAQEILEGAEIFARVLGIQNILVAIDEFLEEAITATHQALRAVPRKGFRLSRVPGRYPAGGERQLIKRLTGREVKSGETPQMIGVICQNVGTLLALGRAITQGEILTSRVLTMGGEGIRTP
;
A
#
# COMPACT_ATOMS: atom_id res chain seq x y z
N MET A 1 -19.60 -2.22 -16.61
CA MET A 1 -19.27 -2.51 -15.20
C MET A 1 -19.69 -3.95 -14.91
N MET A 2 -18.80 -4.79 -14.38
CA MET A 2 -19.10 -6.20 -14.15
C MET A 2 -19.53 -6.41 -12.70
N ARG A 3 -20.68 -7.04 -12.47
CA ARG A 3 -21.10 -7.46 -11.12
C ARG A 3 -20.68 -8.91 -10.93
N ILE A 4 -19.86 -9.17 -9.92
CA ILE A 4 -19.41 -10.54 -9.62
C ILE A 4 -20.56 -11.26 -8.90
N PRO A 5 -20.98 -12.45 -9.35
CA PRO A 5 -22.00 -13.22 -8.65
C PRO A 5 -21.61 -13.49 -7.20
N SER A 6 -22.59 -13.46 -6.29
CA SER A 6 -22.37 -13.89 -4.90
C SER A 6 -22.20 -15.41 -4.86
N PHE A 7 -21.00 -15.91 -5.10
CA PHE A 7 -20.69 -17.29 -4.74
C PHE A 7 -20.78 -17.40 -3.22
N ARG A 8 -21.69 -18.27 -2.74
CA ARG A 8 -21.59 -18.85 -1.40
C ARG A 8 -20.33 -19.70 -1.36
N SER A 9 -19.16 -19.07 -1.33
CA SER A 9 -17.93 -19.77 -1.01
C SER A 9 -18.08 -20.24 0.44
N GLN A 10 -18.04 -21.56 0.66
CA GLN A 10 -17.88 -22.12 2.00
C GLN A 10 -16.74 -21.35 2.70
N GLY A 11 -17.04 -20.72 3.84
CA GLY A 11 -16.07 -19.94 4.63
C GLY A 11 -16.09 -18.41 4.49
N SER A 12 -17.08 -17.80 3.83
CA SER A 12 -17.26 -16.32 3.89
C SER A 12 -18.33 -15.90 4.89
N ILE A 13 -18.07 -14.88 5.69
CA ILE A 13 -18.98 -14.36 6.72
C ILE A 13 -19.40 -12.92 6.41
N SER A 14 -20.59 -12.55 6.90
CA SER A 14 -21.02 -11.15 6.93
C SER A 14 -20.58 -10.57 8.26
N LEU A 15 -19.91 -9.42 8.22
CA LEU A 15 -19.53 -8.67 9.42
C LEU A 15 -20.32 -7.36 9.46
N ASP A 16 -20.63 -6.88 10.66
CA ASP A 16 -21.03 -5.49 10.84
C ASP A 16 -19.84 -4.60 10.47
N ARG A 17 -20.05 -3.66 9.54
CA ARG A 17 -18.95 -2.91 8.91
C ARG A 17 -18.39 -1.82 9.84
N LYS A 18 -19.19 -1.29 10.76
CA LYS A 18 -18.78 -0.26 11.75
C LYS A 18 -17.88 0.87 11.18
N LYS A 19 -18.26 1.46 10.04
CA LYS A 19 -17.43 2.43 9.27
C LYS A 19 -17.59 3.88 9.74
N SER A 20 -17.58 4.14 11.05
CA SER A 20 -17.85 5.49 11.61
C SER A 20 -16.89 6.59 11.12
N ALA A 21 -15.66 6.23 10.75
CA ALA A 21 -14.64 7.15 10.25
C ALA A 21 -14.76 7.44 8.73
N ALA A 22 -15.58 6.70 7.98
CA ALA A 22 -15.62 6.81 6.51
C ALA A 22 -16.22 8.14 6.01
N ASP A 23 -17.03 8.80 6.83
CA ASP A 23 -17.66 10.07 6.47
C ASP A 23 -16.73 11.29 6.62
N ARG A 24 -15.55 11.10 7.22
CA ARG A 24 -14.55 12.15 7.38
C ARG A 24 -13.52 12.16 6.25
N PRO A 25 -13.07 13.35 5.81
CA PRO A 25 -11.96 13.45 4.87
C PRO A 25 -10.65 12.96 5.46
N ILE A 26 -9.70 12.60 4.59
CA ILE A 26 -8.32 12.36 5.00
C ILE A 26 -7.75 13.67 5.54
N GLU A 27 -7.37 13.66 6.81
CA GLU A 27 -6.71 14.78 7.48
C GLU A 27 -5.23 14.44 7.74
N ALA A 28 -4.36 15.42 7.58
CA ALA A 28 -2.95 15.26 7.91
C ALA A 28 -2.78 15.29 9.43
N LEU A 29 -2.11 14.26 9.97
CA LEU A 29 -1.67 14.26 11.36
C LEU A 29 -0.26 14.82 11.43
N GLY A 30 -0.03 15.82 12.28
CA GLY A 30 1.31 16.32 12.56
C GLY A 30 2.21 15.25 13.19
N PRO A 31 3.54 15.43 13.16
CA PRO A 31 4.45 14.45 13.74
C PRO A 31 4.21 14.32 15.25
N SER A 32 4.26 13.08 15.76
CA SER A 32 4.30 12.83 17.20
C SER A 32 5.64 13.31 17.77
N ALA A 33 5.65 13.76 19.02
CA ALA A 33 6.88 14.15 19.72
C ALA A 33 7.91 13.00 19.77
N LEU A 34 7.43 11.76 19.85
CA LEU A 34 8.26 10.56 19.77
C LEU A 34 7.77 9.65 18.65
N MET A 35 8.70 9.25 17.78
CA MET A 35 8.48 8.34 16.68
C MET A 35 9.26 7.04 16.90
N SER A 36 8.56 5.91 16.87
CA SER A 36 9.13 4.58 17.05
C SER A 36 9.09 3.81 15.73
N TYR A 37 10.26 3.36 15.26
CA TYR A 37 10.40 2.63 13.99
C TYR A 37 10.84 1.20 14.27
N CYS A 38 9.88 0.27 14.22
CA CYS A 38 10.18 -1.16 14.33
C CYS A 38 11.06 -1.61 13.16
N LEU A 39 12.24 -2.16 13.47
CA LEU A 39 13.21 -2.62 12.48
C LEU A 39 12.97 -4.07 12.05
N LYS A 40 12.02 -4.77 12.68
CA LYS A 40 11.58 -6.09 12.23
C LYS A 40 10.39 -5.93 11.27
N PRO A 41 10.60 -6.04 9.95
CA PRO A 41 9.49 -6.06 9.02
C PRO A 41 8.65 -7.31 9.22
N ARG A 42 7.39 -7.25 8.76
CA ARG A 42 6.48 -8.40 8.75
C ARG A 42 7.03 -9.57 7.92
N GLN A 43 7.82 -9.25 6.90
CA GLN A 43 8.53 -10.21 6.06
C GLN A 43 9.96 -9.76 5.84
N GLY A 44 10.90 -10.70 5.91
CA GLY A 44 12.33 -10.42 5.72
C GLY A 44 13.16 -10.38 7.01
N PRO A 45 14.48 -10.12 6.87
CA PRO A 45 15.40 -10.00 7.99
C PRO A 45 15.12 -8.72 8.79
N ILE A 46 15.75 -8.60 9.96
CA ILE A 46 15.76 -7.33 10.69
C ILE A 46 16.54 -6.30 9.85
N ALA A 47 15.95 -5.12 9.64
CA ALA A 47 16.59 -4.01 8.97
C ALA A 47 17.70 -3.46 9.86
N LEU A 48 18.94 -3.46 9.36
CA LEU A 48 20.07 -2.97 10.14
C LEU A 48 20.02 -1.43 10.23
N PRO A 49 20.17 -0.83 11.43
CA PRO A 49 20.27 0.62 11.57
C PRO A 49 21.37 1.22 10.68
N ARG A 50 21.11 2.41 10.17
CA ARG A 50 22.06 3.23 9.39
C ARG A 50 22.39 4.56 10.06
N VAL A 51 21.81 4.78 11.23
CA VAL A 51 21.97 5.95 12.09
C VAL A 51 22.21 5.48 13.52
N SER A 52 22.83 6.34 14.32
CA SER A 52 23.17 6.10 15.73
C SER A 52 22.48 7.12 16.63
N PRO A 53 22.28 6.82 17.93
CA PRO A 53 21.85 7.83 18.89
C PRO A 53 22.73 9.08 18.84
N GLY A 54 22.11 10.25 18.79
CA GLY A 54 22.75 11.56 18.59
C GLY A 54 22.70 12.09 17.16
N ASP A 55 22.44 11.23 16.16
CA ASP A 55 22.29 11.69 14.78
C ASP A 55 21.01 12.51 14.60
N HIS A 56 21.11 13.65 13.92
CA HIS A 56 19.95 14.38 13.41
C HIS A 56 19.56 13.83 12.03
N VAL A 57 18.26 13.66 11.82
CA VAL A 57 17.69 13.14 10.58
C VAL A 57 16.58 14.06 10.08
N LEU A 58 16.39 14.07 8.76
CA LEU A 58 15.28 14.74 8.09
C LEU A 58 14.22 13.69 7.72
N ARG A 59 12.98 14.12 7.50
CA ARG A 59 11.97 13.27 6.87
C ARG A 59 12.50 12.82 5.50
N GLY A 60 12.49 11.51 5.26
CA GLY A 60 13.05 10.91 4.04
C GLY A 60 14.50 10.43 4.17
N THR A 61 15.20 10.72 5.28
CA THR A 61 16.51 10.10 5.56
C THR A 61 16.34 8.60 5.76
N VAL A 62 17.18 7.79 5.09
CA VAL A 62 17.22 6.33 5.32
C VAL A 62 17.83 6.07 6.70
N ILE A 63 17.04 5.53 7.62
CA ILE A 63 17.44 5.27 9.00
C ILE A 63 17.79 3.79 9.26
N ALA A 64 17.29 2.88 8.42
CA ALA A 64 17.62 1.45 8.50
C ALA A 64 17.38 0.75 7.17
N GLY A 65 18.00 -0.42 7.01
CA GLY A 65 17.81 -1.31 5.86
C GLY A 65 18.36 -0.75 4.55
N GLY A 66 17.86 -1.27 3.43
CA GLY A 66 18.27 -0.89 2.08
C GLY A 66 19.45 -1.71 1.53
N TYR A 67 19.78 -2.86 2.12
CA TYR A 67 20.90 -3.70 1.69
C TYR A 67 20.52 -4.75 0.64
N GLY A 68 19.24 -4.89 0.29
CA GLY A 68 18.80 -5.85 -0.71
C GLY A 68 17.31 -5.77 -1.03
N PRO A 69 16.85 -6.55 -2.02
CA PRO A 69 15.48 -6.49 -2.51
C PRO A 69 14.44 -6.86 -1.44
N TRP A 70 14.82 -7.70 -0.47
CA TRP A 70 13.96 -8.13 0.65
C TRP A 70 14.11 -7.25 1.91
N ASP A 71 14.90 -6.19 1.83
CA ASP A 71 15.19 -5.26 2.91
C ASP A 71 15.00 -3.81 2.38
N PRO A 72 13.75 -3.39 2.12
CA PRO A 72 13.46 -2.05 1.66
C PRO A 72 13.92 -1.02 2.72
N PRO A 73 14.49 0.12 2.31
CA PRO A 73 14.92 1.15 3.25
C PRO A 73 13.75 1.68 4.08
N ILE A 74 13.98 1.81 5.38
CA ILE A 74 13.08 2.49 6.31
C ILE A 74 13.52 3.96 6.34
N HIS A 75 12.59 4.86 6.02
CA HIS A 75 12.83 6.30 6.03
C HIS A 75 12.25 6.92 7.30
N ALA A 76 12.94 7.93 7.84
CA ALA A 76 12.36 8.77 8.88
C ALA A 76 11.11 9.49 8.34
N SER A 77 10.03 9.46 9.10
CA SER A 77 8.74 10.06 8.77
C SER A 77 8.58 11.53 9.19
N THR A 78 9.54 12.06 9.94
CA THR A 78 9.67 13.46 10.38
C THR A 78 11.15 13.78 10.60
N SER A 79 11.51 15.06 10.68
CA SER A 79 12.82 15.49 11.19
C SER A 79 12.92 15.33 12.70
N GLY A 80 14.14 15.13 13.20
CA GLY A 80 14.38 14.98 14.63
C GLY A 80 15.75 14.35 14.95
N THR A 81 15.93 13.98 16.21
CA THR A 81 17.16 13.37 16.71
C THR A 81 16.92 11.92 17.08
N VAL A 82 17.80 11.02 16.65
CA VAL A 82 17.78 9.62 17.10
C VAL A 82 18.19 9.60 18.57
N ILE A 83 17.31 9.16 19.45
CA ILE A 83 17.58 9.13 20.90
C ILE A 83 17.98 7.74 21.38
N ALA A 84 17.56 6.67 20.69
CA ALA A 84 17.90 5.31 21.06
C ALA A 84 17.70 4.31 19.93
N CYS A 85 18.41 3.18 20.02
CA CYS A 85 18.13 1.94 19.29
C CYS A 85 17.99 0.83 20.33
N LEU A 86 16.76 0.39 20.62
CA LEU A 86 16.46 -0.52 21.72
C LEU A 86 15.27 -1.44 21.41
N GLU A 87 15.09 -2.48 22.21
CA GLU A 87 13.89 -3.32 22.15
C GLU A 87 12.67 -2.54 22.65
N ALA A 88 11.68 -2.34 21.78
CA ALA A 88 10.43 -1.65 22.11
C ALA A 88 9.21 -2.50 21.70
N PRO A 89 8.05 -2.32 22.37
CA PRO A 89 6.81 -2.92 21.91
C PRO A 89 6.50 -2.49 20.46
N TYR A 90 6.08 -3.44 19.64
CA TYR A 90 5.57 -3.14 18.30
C TYR A 90 4.18 -3.74 18.12
N ALA A 91 3.44 -3.26 17.11
CA ALA A 91 2.08 -3.70 16.85
C ALA A 91 2.05 -5.18 16.39
N ASN A 92 1.94 -6.10 17.35
CA ASN A 92 1.68 -7.51 17.14
C ASN A 92 0.65 -8.04 18.16
N PRO A 93 -0.16 -9.06 17.80
CA PRO A 93 -1.17 -9.62 18.70
C PRO A 93 -0.62 -10.21 20.01
N GLN A 94 0.67 -10.55 20.05
CA GLN A 94 1.32 -11.23 21.17
C GLN A 94 2.01 -10.27 22.15
N GLY A 95 1.97 -8.95 21.92
CA GLY A 95 2.63 -7.95 22.76
C GLY A 95 4.17 -8.07 22.79
N GLN A 96 4.77 -8.68 21.78
CA GLN A 96 6.23 -8.86 21.70
C GLN A 96 6.96 -7.54 21.47
N THR A 97 8.23 -7.50 21.85
CA THR A 97 9.15 -6.41 21.52
C THR A 97 9.96 -6.74 20.27
N SER A 98 10.46 -5.70 19.62
CA SER A 98 11.52 -5.83 18.63
C SER A 98 12.44 -4.61 18.65
N LEU A 99 13.66 -4.79 18.15
CA LEU A 99 14.59 -3.70 17.90
C LEU A 99 13.92 -2.55 17.15
N SER A 100 13.99 -1.36 17.72
CA SER A 100 13.32 -0.16 17.26
C SER A 100 14.22 1.06 17.38
N LEU A 101 14.20 1.91 16.36
CA LEU A 101 14.77 3.25 16.44
C LEU A 101 13.76 4.21 17.05
N GLN A 102 14.19 4.95 18.06
CA GLN A 102 13.42 6.04 18.67
C GLN A 102 13.96 7.37 18.17
N ILE A 103 13.08 8.18 17.58
CA ILE A 103 13.39 9.54 17.11
C ILE A 103 12.51 10.52 17.86
N GLU A 104 13.13 11.45 18.57
CA GLU A 104 12.44 12.61 19.12
C GLU A 104 12.27 13.64 18.01
N SER A 105 11.02 13.98 17.69
CA SER A 105 10.68 14.96 16.67
C SER A 105 11.08 16.37 17.13
N ASP A 106 11.72 17.13 16.26
CA ASP A 106 12.00 18.55 16.49
C ASP A 106 10.77 19.44 16.23
N GLY A 107 9.66 18.86 15.74
CA GLY A 107 8.42 19.56 15.40
C GLY A 107 8.50 20.37 14.11
N LEU A 108 9.62 20.33 13.38
CA LEU A 108 9.86 21.12 12.17
C LEU A 108 9.42 20.40 10.88
N ASP A 109 9.33 19.07 10.92
CA ASP A 109 8.98 18.19 9.79
C ASP A 109 9.76 18.52 8.49
N GLN A 110 11.04 18.87 8.66
CA GLN A 110 11.93 19.19 7.54
C GLN A 110 12.24 17.93 6.74
N ALA A 111 12.09 18.02 5.42
CA ALA A 111 12.26 16.89 4.52
C ALA A 111 13.53 16.98 3.68
N THR A 112 14.10 15.83 3.36
CA THR A 112 15.07 15.71 2.27
C THR A 112 14.39 16.11 0.94
N PRO A 113 15.15 16.62 -0.05
CA PRO A 113 14.61 16.78 -1.39
C PRO A 113 14.01 15.47 -1.93
N PRO A 114 12.92 15.54 -2.72
CA PRO A 114 12.37 14.34 -3.35
C PRO A 114 13.39 13.74 -4.33
N LEU A 115 13.20 12.45 -4.66
CA LEU A 115 13.96 11.83 -5.73
C LEU A 115 13.67 12.55 -7.05
N PRO A 116 14.59 12.60 -8.02
CA PRO A 116 14.29 13.16 -9.33
C PRO A 116 13.09 12.43 -9.98
N PRO A 117 12.05 13.12 -10.45
CA PRO A 117 10.95 12.50 -11.18
C PRO A 117 11.45 11.67 -12.37
N LEU A 118 10.76 10.56 -12.67
CA LEU A 118 11.06 9.76 -13.84
C LEU A 118 10.10 10.09 -14.97
N SER A 119 10.65 10.13 -16.18
CA SER A 119 9.84 10.10 -17.38
C SER A 119 9.18 8.73 -17.51
N ILE A 120 7.85 8.72 -17.67
CA ILE A 120 7.08 7.49 -17.93
C ILE A 120 7.40 6.95 -19.33
N ARG A 121 7.81 7.83 -20.26
CA ARG A 121 8.17 7.43 -21.63
C ARG A 121 9.51 6.70 -21.60
N GLY A 122 9.49 5.42 -21.95
CA GLY A 122 10.68 4.57 -21.95
C GLY A 122 11.09 4.08 -20.56
N LEU A 123 10.24 4.24 -19.54
CA LEU A 123 10.47 3.63 -18.23
C LEU A 123 10.46 2.11 -18.38
N ASP A 124 11.59 1.47 -18.06
CA ASP A 124 11.74 0.03 -18.07
C ASP A 124 11.53 -0.59 -16.67
N ARG A 125 11.45 -1.93 -16.64
CA ARG A 125 11.23 -2.68 -15.41
C ARG A 125 12.38 -2.50 -14.41
N GLN A 126 13.62 -2.45 -14.88
CA GLN A 126 14.79 -2.32 -14.00
C GLN A 126 14.77 -0.99 -13.26
N ARG A 127 14.52 0.12 -13.96
CA ARG A 127 14.44 1.45 -13.36
C ARG A 127 13.21 1.60 -12.48
N LEU A 128 12.08 0.99 -12.82
CA LEU A 128 10.93 0.89 -11.93
C LEU A 128 11.31 0.20 -10.61
N VAL A 129 11.89 -1.01 -10.67
CA VAL A 129 12.30 -1.77 -9.48
C VAL A 129 13.27 -0.96 -8.61
N GLN A 130 14.26 -0.31 -9.23
CA GLN A 130 15.19 0.56 -8.51
C GLN A 130 14.47 1.73 -7.83
N ARG A 131 13.53 2.40 -8.52
CA ARG A 131 12.75 3.49 -7.90
C ARG A 131 11.94 3.00 -6.70
N LEU A 132 11.29 1.84 -6.80
CA LEU A 132 10.52 1.30 -5.68
C LEU A 132 11.42 0.96 -4.48
N GLN A 133 12.64 0.49 -4.75
CA GLN A 133 13.65 0.26 -3.72
C GLN A 133 14.13 1.57 -3.10
N GLU A 134 14.52 2.56 -3.90
CA GLU A 134 14.97 3.90 -3.45
C GLU A 134 13.91 4.56 -2.57
N ALA A 135 12.64 4.52 -2.99
CA ALA A 135 11.53 5.14 -2.26
C ALA A 135 11.00 4.30 -1.08
N GLY A 136 11.53 3.08 -0.87
CA GLY A 136 11.11 2.19 0.22
C GLY A 136 9.68 1.68 0.10
N ILE A 137 9.15 1.51 -1.12
CA ILE A 137 7.75 1.15 -1.33
C ILE A 137 7.49 -0.30 -0.90
N VAL A 138 6.58 -0.46 0.07
CA VAL A 138 6.05 -1.76 0.52
C VAL A 138 4.54 -1.84 0.30
N GLY A 139 3.98 -3.06 0.33
CA GLY A 139 2.56 -3.29 0.19
C GLY A 139 1.75 -2.71 1.36
N LEU A 140 0.92 -1.70 1.09
CA LEU A 140 0.12 -0.98 2.09
C LEU A 140 -1.20 -1.67 2.48
N GLY A 141 -1.55 -2.78 1.84
CA GLY A 141 -2.71 -3.61 2.19
C GLY A 141 -2.51 -4.53 3.42
N GLY A 142 -1.46 -4.32 4.21
CA GLY A 142 -1.23 -5.02 5.50
C GLY A 142 -0.13 -6.08 5.50
N GLY A 143 0.24 -6.62 4.34
CA GLY A 143 1.32 -7.61 4.22
C GLY A 143 2.74 -7.03 4.30
N ALA A 144 2.90 -5.73 4.02
CA ALA A 144 4.20 -5.03 3.95
C ALA A 144 5.23 -5.72 3.04
N PHE A 145 4.77 -6.44 2.01
CA PHE A 145 5.65 -7.11 1.04
C PHE A 145 6.39 -6.06 0.19
N PRO A 146 7.71 -6.15 -0.04
CA PRO A 146 8.43 -5.15 -0.82
C PRO A 146 7.89 -5.06 -2.26
N ALA A 147 7.47 -3.87 -2.68
CA ALA A 147 6.89 -3.69 -4.01
C ALA A 147 7.92 -3.94 -5.13
N ALA A 148 9.20 -3.64 -4.86
CA ALA A 148 10.32 -3.92 -5.74
C ALA A 148 10.43 -5.42 -6.09
N VAL A 149 10.34 -6.32 -5.09
CA VAL A 149 10.33 -7.77 -5.33
C VAL A 149 9.12 -8.21 -6.16
N LYS A 150 7.94 -7.61 -5.91
CA LYS A 150 6.75 -7.95 -6.68
C LYS A 150 6.89 -7.51 -8.14
N ALA A 151 7.53 -6.38 -8.38
CA ALA A 151 7.77 -5.79 -9.70
C ALA A 151 8.93 -6.44 -10.48
N SER A 152 9.90 -7.04 -9.78
CA SER A 152 11.06 -7.70 -10.40
C SER A 152 10.72 -9.06 -11.01
N ASN A 153 9.49 -9.55 -10.85
CA ASN A 153 9.09 -10.85 -11.38
C ASN A 153 9.11 -10.86 -12.92
N GLU A 154 9.79 -11.84 -13.50
CA GLU A 154 9.94 -11.99 -14.95
C GLU A 154 8.87 -12.89 -15.60
N THR A 155 8.10 -13.61 -14.80
CA THR A 155 6.99 -14.44 -15.30
C THR A 155 6.03 -13.56 -16.11
N PRO A 156 5.60 -14.00 -17.30
CA PRO A 156 4.64 -13.25 -18.11
C PRO A 156 3.35 -12.96 -17.32
N LEU A 157 3.02 -11.67 -17.18
CA LEU A 157 1.82 -11.20 -16.47
C LEU A 157 0.79 -10.72 -17.49
N HIS A 158 -0.46 -11.15 -17.35
CA HIS A 158 -1.55 -10.73 -18.23
C HIS A 158 -2.60 -9.87 -17.50
N THR A 159 -2.67 -9.94 -16.17
CA THR A 159 -3.67 -9.22 -15.36
C THR A 159 -3.07 -8.54 -14.13
N LEU A 160 -3.37 -7.25 -13.97
CA LEU A 160 -3.22 -6.49 -12.73
C LEU A 160 -4.58 -6.40 -12.03
N ILE A 161 -4.65 -6.74 -10.76
CA ILE A 161 -5.78 -6.45 -9.89
C ILE A 161 -5.44 -5.23 -9.04
N VAL A 162 -6.23 -4.17 -9.16
CA VAL A 162 -6.24 -3.01 -8.26
C VAL A 162 -7.23 -3.33 -7.15
N ASN A 163 -6.72 -3.69 -5.98
CA ASN A 163 -7.52 -4.13 -4.84
C ASN A 163 -7.91 -2.95 -3.94
N GLY A 164 -9.16 -2.53 -4.07
CA GLY A 164 -9.85 -1.58 -3.20
C GLY A 164 -11.01 -2.24 -2.44
N VAL A 165 -10.94 -3.55 -2.19
CA VAL A 165 -11.94 -4.27 -1.40
C VAL A 165 -11.56 -4.13 0.07
N GLU A 166 -12.41 -3.46 0.84
CA GLU A 166 -12.19 -3.18 2.26
C GLU A 166 -13.41 -3.63 3.08
N CYS A 167 -13.39 -4.92 3.44
CA CYS A 167 -14.49 -5.59 4.13
C CYS A 167 -14.29 -5.71 5.64
N GLU A 168 -13.13 -5.28 6.14
CA GLU A 168 -12.76 -5.23 7.55
C GLU A 168 -13.59 -4.19 8.30
N PRO A 169 -14.12 -4.52 9.50
CA PRO A 169 -14.80 -3.55 10.34
C PRO A 169 -13.88 -2.38 10.70
N TYR A 170 -14.46 -1.18 10.87
CA TYR A 170 -13.79 0.08 11.21
C TYR A 170 -12.82 0.66 10.20
N VAL A 171 -12.05 -0.15 9.48
CA VAL A 171 -11.09 0.34 8.46
C VAL A 171 -11.86 1.12 7.39
N SER A 172 -11.37 2.28 6.96
CA SER A 172 -11.98 3.15 5.93
C SER A 172 -10.94 3.82 5.02
N GLY A 173 -9.66 3.49 5.21
CA GLY A 173 -8.55 4.16 4.54
C GLY A 173 -8.55 3.95 3.03
N ASP A 174 -8.85 2.73 2.56
CA ASP A 174 -8.90 2.44 1.13
C ASP A 174 -10.14 3.07 0.48
N ASP A 175 -11.28 3.11 1.19
CA ASP A 175 -12.48 3.84 0.76
C ASP A 175 -12.18 5.34 0.57
N ARG A 176 -11.59 5.98 1.58
CA ARG A 176 -11.22 7.40 1.50
C ARG A 176 -10.22 7.67 0.39
N LEU A 177 -9.21 6.82 0.24
CA LEU A 177 -8.24 6.93 -0.86
C LEU A 177 -8.92 6.86 -2.24
N LEU A 178 -9.87 5.95 -2.43
CA LEU A 178 -10.60 5.85 -3.69
C LEU A 178 -11.50 7.06 -3.93
N ARG A 179 -12.19 7.57 -2.90
CA ARG A 179 -13.05 8.76 -3.02
C ARG A 179 -12.25 10.01 -3.37
N GLU A 180 -11.08 10.17 -2.77
CA GLU A 180 -10.31 11.42 -2.81
C GLU A 180 -9.15 11.42 -3.81
N ARG A 181 -8.64 10.24 -4.19
CA ARG A 181 -7.39 10.07 -4.96
C ARG A 181 -7.50 9.00 -6.07
N ALA A 182 -8.72 8.62 -6.49
CA ALA A 182 -8.94 7.60 -7.53
C ALA A 182 -8.12 7.85 -8.81
N GLN A 183 -8.02 9.09 -9.27
CA GLN A 183 -7.26 9.41 -10.48
C GLN A 183 -5.78 9.04 -10.35
N GLU A 184 -5.11 9.51 -9.29
CA GLU A 184 -3.70 9.20 -9.03
C GLU A 184 -3.46 7.69 -8.85
N ILE A 185 -4.39 6.99 -8.20
CA ILE A 185 -4.34 5.53 -8.03
C ILE A 185 -4.37 4.83 -9.39
N LEU A 186 -5.26 5.24 -10.29
CA LEU A 186 -5.40 4.64 -11.61
C LEU A 186 -4.23 5.00 -12.54
N GLU A 187 -3.67 6.20 -12.41
CA GLU A 187 -2.43 6.61 -13.10
C GLU A 187 -1.24 5.76 -12.63
N GLY A 188 -1.10 5.52 -11.32
CA GLY A 188 -0.11 4.59 -10.77
C GLY A 188 -0.30 3.15 -11.29
N ALA A 189 -1.54 2.68 -11.35
CA ALA A 189 -1.89 1.37 -11.92
C ALA A 189 -1.56 1.28 -13.43
N GLU A 190 -1.80 2.35 -14.17
CA GLU A 190 -1.48 2.47 -15.60
C GLU A 190 0.03 2.33 -15.83
N ILE A 191 0.84 3.11 -15.11
CA ILE A 191 2.29 3.09 -15.21
C ILE A 191 2.82 1.69 -14.86
N PHE A 192 2.35 1.13 -13.74
CA PHE A 192 2.77 -0.19 -13.29
C PHE A 192 2.43 -1.28 -14.33
N ALA A 193 1.20 -1.27 -14.85
CA ALA A 193 0.77 -2.23 -15.86
C ALA A 193 1.56 -2.07 -17.17
N ARG A 194 1.82 -0.83 -17.60
CA ARG A 194 2.59 -0.53 -18.81
C ARG A 194 4.01 -1.10 -18.73
N VAL A 195 4.74 -0.80 -17.64
CA VAL A 195 6.12 -1.25 -17.44
C VAL A 195 6.19 -2.78 -17.36
N LEU A 196 5.19 -3.43 -16.77
CA LEU A 196 5.15 -4.89 -16.67
C LEU A 196 4.55 -5.59 -17.90
N GLY A 197 4.11 -4.85 -18.93
CA GLY A 197 3.52 -5.42 -20.14
C GLY A 197 2.10 -5.96 -19.97
N ILE A 198 1.40 -5.60 -18.88
CA ILE A 198 0.08 -6.11 -18.52
C ILE A 198 -1.02 -5.37 -19.29
N GLN A 199 -1.89 -6.12 -19.97
CA GLN A 199 -2.98 -5.54 -20.76
C GLN A 199 -4.31 -5.43 -20.00
N ASN A 200 -4.61 -6.40 -19.12
CA ASN A 200 -5.86 -6.42 -18.38
C ASN A 200 -5.68 -5.80 -16.99
N ILE A 201 -6.47 -4.78 -16.67
CA ILE A 201 -6.46 -4.16 -15.34
C ILE A 201 -7.86 -4.28 -14.73
N LEU A 202 -7.98 -5.02 -13.64
CA LEU A 202 -9.24 -5.24 -12.93
C LEU A 202 -9.24 -4.40 -11.66
N VAL A 203 -10.09 -3.38 -11.61
CA VAL A 203 -10.30 -2.57 -10.42
C VAL A 203 -11.43 -3.19 -9.61
N ALA A 204 -11.11 -3.68 -8.43
CA ALA A 204 -12.04 -4.39 -7.57
C ALA A 204 -12.34 -3.54 -6.34
N ILE A 205 -13.62 -3.20 -6.16
CA ILE A 205 -14.08 -2.37 -5.04
C ILE A 205 -15.23 -3.11 -4.34
N ASP A 206 -15.26 -3.03 -3.01
CA ASP A 206 -16.37 -3.54 -2.22
C ASP A 206 -17.71 -2.91 -2.68
N GLU A 207 -18.73 -3.74 -2.88
CA GLU A 207 -19.99 -3.31 -3.48
C GLU A 207 -20.74 -2.25 -2.68
N PHE A 208 -20.44 -2.08 -1.40
CA PHE A 208 -21.07 -1.10 -0.53
C PHE A 208 -20.35 0.25 -0.49
N LEU A 209 -19.25 0.43 -1.22
CA LEU A 209 -18.50 1.69 -1.29
C LEU A 209 -18.93 2.51 -2.53
N GLU A 210 -20.19 2.96 -2.56
CA GLU A 210 -20.79 3.61 -3.75
C GLU A 210 -20.08 4.89 -4.17
N GLU A 211 -19.61 5.70 -3.21
CA GLU A 211 -18.87 6.92 -3.51
C GLU A 211 -17.49 6.62 -4.12
N ALA A 212 -16.76 5.64 -3.58
CA ALA A 212 -15.50 5.16 -4.13
C ALA A 212 -15.70 4.58 -5.55
N ILE A 213 -16.77 3.81 -5.76
CA ILE A 213 -17.16 3.28 -7.07
C ILE A 213 -17.41 4.43 -8.05
N THR A 214 -18.15 5.45 -7.63
CA THR A 214 -18.48 6.63 -8.45
C THR A 214 -17.23 7.42 -8.82
N ALA A 215 -16.39 7.75 -7.85
CA ALA A 215 -15.12 8.46 -8.07
C ALA A 215 -14.19 7.68 -9.00
N THR A 216 -14.06 6.36 -8.79
CA THR A 216 -13.27 5.48 -9.66
C THR A 216 -13.83 5.45 -11.08
N HIS A 217 -15.15 5.36 -11.23
CA HIS A 217 -15.78 5.35 -12.56
C HIS A 217 -15.56 6.67 -13.31
N GLN A 218 -15.58 7.81 -12.60
CA GLN A 218 -15.24 9.11 -13.18
C GLN A 218 -13.77 9.17 -13.59
N ALA A 219 -12.86 8.77 -12.69
CA ALA A 219 -11.43 8.76 -12.96
C ALA A 219 -11.05 7.85 -14.14
N LEU A 220 -11.72 6.69 -14.29
CA LEU A 220 -11.52 5.80 -15.44
C LEU A 220 -11.80 6.46 -16.80
N ARG A 221 -12.66 7.49 -16.86
CA ARG A 221 -12.91 8.25 -18.09
C ARG A 221 -11.76 9.19 -18.45
N ALA A 222 -10.97 9.60 -17.45
CA ALA A 222 -9.82 10.49 -17.63
C ALA A 222 -8.55 9.73 -18.03
N VAL A 223 -8.45 8.43 -17.72
CA VAL A 223 -7.28 7.61 -18.08
C VAL A 223 -7.37 7.18 -19.55
N PRO A 224 -6.43 7.57 -20.43
CA PRO A 224 -6.51 7.28 -21.87
C PRO A 224 -6.29 5.80 -22.22
N ARG A 225 -5.85 4.98 -21.25
CA ARG A 225 -5.54 3.56 -21.44
C ARG A 225 -6.80 2.71 -21.54
N LYS A 226 -6.86 1.87 -22.57
CA LYS A 226 -7.82 0.76 -22.67
C LYS A 226 -7.37 -0.42 -21.80
N GLY A 227 -8.32 -1.23 -21.33
CA GLY A 227 -8.04 -2.48 -20.59
C GLY A 227 -8.39 -2.45 -19.10
N PHE A 228 -8.77 -1.29 -18.57
CA PHE A 228 -9.38 -1.20 -17.24
C PHE A 228 -10.81 -1.74 -17.23
N ARG A 229 -11.15 -2.52 -16.20
CA ARG A 229 -12.51 -2.97 -15.91
C ARG A 229 -12.80 -2.81 -14.42
N LEU A 230 -13.86 -2.07 -14.09
CA LEU A 230 -14.38 -1.94 -12.73
C LEU A 230 -15.32 -3.11 -12.39
N SER A 231 -15.03 -3.75 -11.26
CA SER A 231 -15.75 -4.89 -10.72
C SER A 231 -16.23 -4.58 -9.29
N ARG A 232 -17.53 -4.74 -9.07
CA ARG A 232 -18.11 -4.72 -7.71
C ARG A 232 -17.92 -6.08 -7.08
N VAL A 233 -17.31 -6.12 -5.89
CA VAL A 233 -17.05 -7.35 -5.14
C VAL A 233 -18.03 -7.44 -3.97
N PRO A 234 -18.73 -8.57 -3.79
CA PRO A 234 -19.63 -8.72 -2.66
C PRO A 234 -18.93 -8.52 -1.31
N GLY A 235 -19.50 -7.68 -0.44
CA GLY A 235 -18.91 -7.28 0.83
C GLY A 235 -18.99 -8.37 1.91
N ARG A 236 -18.27 -9.48 1.71
CA ARG A 236 -18.20 -10.61 2.65
C ARG A 236 -16.76 -10.87 3.04
N TYR A 237 -16.45 -10.93 4.33
CA TYR A 237 -15.09 -11.22 4.77
C TYR A 237 -14.72 -12.69 4.53
N PRO A 238 -13.48 -13.01 4.09
CA PRO A 238 -12.38 -12.11 3.66
C PRO A 238 -12.32 -11.91 2.12
N ALA A 239 -13.24 -11.13 1.53
CA ALA A 239 -13.31 -10.92 0.09
C ALA A 239 -12.09 -10.18 -0.49
N GLY A 240 -11.45 -9.33 0.30
CA GLY A 240 -10.23 -8.60 -0.09
C GLY A 240 -8.96 -9.45 -0.05
N GLY A 241 -9.01 -10.68 0.47
CA GLY A 241 -7.87 -11.59 0.49
C GLY A 241 -7.39 -11.93 -0.92
N GLU A 242 -6.07 -11.86 -1.16
CA GLU A 242 -5.49 -11.92 -2.52
C GLU A 242 -5.95 -13.15 -3.31
N ARG A 243 -5.89 -14.34 -2.71
CA ARG A 243 -6.31 -15.59 -3.37
C ARG A 243 -7.82 -15.65 -3.62
N GLN A 244 -8.62 -15.18 -2.67
CA GLN A 244 -10.08 -15.14 -2.78
C GLN A 244 -10.52 -14.17 -3.89
N LEU A 245 -9.89 -13.00 -3.93
CA LEU A 245 -10.16 -11.97 -4.91
C LEU A 245 -9.78 -12.42 -6.32
N ILE A 246 -8.61 -13.04 -6.49
CA ILE A 246 -8.19 -13.63 -7.77
C ILE A 246 -9.21 -14.66 -8.25
N LYS A 247 -9.61 -15.62 -7.40
CA LYS A 247 -10.59 -16.64 -7.76
C LYS A 247 -11.92 -16.01 -8.17
N ARG A 248 -12.40 -15.01 -7.44
CA ARG A 248 -13.65 -14.30 -7.75
C ARG A 248 -13.61 -13.54 -9.07
N LEU A 249 -12.48 -12.89 -9.38
CA LEU A 249 -12.34 -12.06 -10.56
C LEU A 249 -11.99 -12.83 -11.82
N THR A 250 -11.24 -13.92 -11.69
CA THR A 250 -10.65 -14.64 -12.84
C THR A 250 -11.18 -16.06 -12.99
N GLY A 251 -11.87 -16.60 -11.99
CA GLY A 251 -12.27 -18.01 -11.93
C GLY A 251 -11.13 -18.99 -11.65
N ARG A 252 -9.87 -18.51 -11.57
CA ARG A 252 -8.68 -19.34 -11.39
C ARG A 252 -8.25 -19.36 -9.93
N GLU A 253 -7.83 -20.52 -9.45
CA GLU A 253 -7.28 -20.68 -8.10
C GLU A 253 -5.76 -20.53 -8.11
N VAL A 254 -5.24 -19.87 -7.07
CA VAL A 254 -3.82 -19.95 -6.72
C VAL A 254 -3.67 -21.11 -5.75
N LYS A 255 -3.02 -22.20 -6.17
CA LYS A 255 -2.92 -23.41 -5.35
C LYS A 255 -2.00 -23.17 -4.14
N SER A 256 -2.04 -24.11 -3.19
CA SER A 256 -1.06 -24.10 -2.09
C SER A 256 0.36 -24.19 -2.65
N GLY A 257 1.27 -23.40 -2.10
CA GLY A 257 2.65 -23.26 -2.61
C GLY A 257 2.81 -22.35 -3.83
N GLU A 258 1.73 -21.97 -4.52
CA GLU A 258 1.81 -21.06 -5.66
C GLU A 258 1.69 -19.58 -5.24
N THR A 259 2.30 -18.73 -6.06
CA THR A 259 2.11 -17.28 -6.02
C THR A 259 1.18 -16.83 -7.14
N PRO A 260 0.45 -15.71 -6.99
CA PRO A 260 -0.39 -15.15 -8.06
C PRO A 260 0.35 -15.00 -9.41
N GLN A 261 1.63 -14.66 -9.37
CA GLN A 261 2.43 -14.43 -10.57
C GLN A 261 2.61 -15.71 -11.40
N MET A 262 2.63 -16.89 -10.76
CA MET A 262 2.72 -18.19 -11.46
C MET A 262 1.50 -18.46 -12.35
N ILE A 263 0.35 -17.84 -12.04
CA ILE A 263 -0.84 -17.89 -12.88
C ILE A 263 -1.00 -16.64 -13.75
N GLY A 264 0.00 -15.77 -13.84
CA GLY A 264 -0.01 -14.56 -14.68
C GLY A 264 -0.79 -13.37 -14.10
N VAL A 265 -1.05 -13.38 -12.79
CA VAL A 265 -1.79 -12.32 -12.10
C VAL A 265 -0.91 -11.62 -11.08
N ILE A 266 -1.03 -10.30 -10.99
CA ILE A 266 -0.42 -9.51 -9.91
C ILE A 266 -1.51 -8.66 -9.25
N CYS A 267 -1.52 -8.60 -7.93
CA CYS A 267 -2.50 -7.83 -7.17
C CYS A 267 -1.80 -6.70 -6.42
N GLN A 268 -2.34 -5.48 -6.44
CA GLN A 268 -1.81 -4.36 -5.67
C GLN A 268 -2.94 -3.62 -4.97
N ASN A 269 -2.74 -3.32 -3.68
CA ASN A 269 -3.65 -2.46 -2.93
C ASN A 269 -3.63 -1.03 -3.49
N VAL A 270 -4.76 -0.32 -3.38
CA VAL A 270 -4.93 1.05 -3.88
C VAL A 270 -3.92 2.04 -3.30
N GLY A 271 -3.63 1.96 -1.99
CA GLY A 271 -2.60 2.78 -1.35
C GLY A 271 -1.20 2.50 -1.89
N THR A 272 -0.85 1.23 -2.15
CA THR A 272 0.44 0.88 -2.76
C THR A 272 0.59 1.49 -4.15
N LEU A 273 -0.47 1.48 -4.96
CA LEU A 273 -0.45 2.03 -6.32
C LEU A 273 -0.35 3.55 -6.31
N LEU A 274 -1.01 4.22 -5.35
CA LEU A 274 -0.84 5.65 -5.13
C LEU A 274 0.62 5.99 -4.81
N ALA A 275 1.20 5.33 -3.81
CA ALA A 275 2.58 5.56 -3.38
C ALA A 275 3.59 5.27 -4.51
N LEU A 276 3.38 4.18 -5.25
CA LEU A 276 4.20 3.84 -6.41
C LEU A 276 4.10 4.89 -7.52
N GLY A 277 2.89 5.37 -7.83
CA GLY A 277 2.68 6.41 -8.84
C GLY A 277 3.43 7.69 -8.49
N ARG A 278 3.27 8.18 -7.25
CA ARG A 278 3.96 9.39 -6.77
C ARG A 278 5.46 9.22 -6.65
N ALA A 279 5.94 8.05 -6.23
CA ALA A 279 7.36 7.75 -6.26
C ALA A 279 7.94 7.92 -7.67
N ILE A 280 7.21 7.56 -8.72
CA ILE A 280 7.67 7.70 -10.11
C ILE A 280 7.54 9.15 -10.58
N THR A 281 6.37 9.77 -10.45
CA THR A 281 6.04 11.05 -11.10
C THR A 281 6.49 12.28 -10.32
N GLN A 282 6.61 12.15 -9.00
CA GLN A 282 6.94 13.25 -8.08
C GLN A 282 8.22 12.97 -7.29
N GLY A 283 8.71 11.72 -7.30
CA GLY A 283 9.88 11.33 -6.53
C GLY A 283 9.62 11.19 -5.04
N GLU A 284 8.35 11.05 -4.64
CA GLU A 284 7.98 10.90 -3.23
C GLU A 284 8.55 9.61 -2.64
N ILE A 285 9.06 9.74 -1.42
CA ILE A 285 9.56 8.64 -0.60
C ILE A 285 8.45 8.22 0.37
N LEU A 286 8.28 6.91 0.61
CA LEU A 286 7.24 6.41 1.51
C LEU A 286 7.56 6.77 2.97
N THR A 287 6.97 7.88 3.42
CA THR A 287 7.09 8.41 4.79
C THR A 287 5.73 8.57 5.47
N SER A 288 4.64 8.40 4.74
CA SER A 288 3.27 8.53 5.25
C SER A 288 2.36 7.45 4.68
N ARG A 289 1.26 7.19 5.38
CA ARG A 289 0.17 6.33 4.93
C ARG A 289 -1.15 6.80 5.54
N VAL A 290 -2.26 6.48 4.88
CA VAL A 290 -3.59 6.66 5.47
C VAL A 290 -3.83 5.56 6.50
N LEU A 291 -4.33 5.96 7.65
CA LEU A 291 -4.78 5.09 8.73
C LEU A 291 -6.20 5.50 9.11
N THR A 292 -6.98 4.53 9.58
CA THR A 292 -8.31 4.81 10.13
C THR A 292 -8.25 4.86 11.64
N MET A 293 -8.73 5.96 12.21
CA MET A 293 -8.89 6.13 13.65
C MET A 293 -10.33 5.85 14.06
N GLY A 294 -10.76 4.59 13.99
CA GLY A 294 -12.13 4.19 14.33
C GLY A 294 -12.26 3.44 15.66
N GLY A 295 -13.51 3.29 16.14
CA GLY A 295 -13.81 2.48 17.32
C GLY A 295 -14.78 3.17 18.28
N GLU A 296 -15.53 2.39 19.04
CA GLU A 296 -16.54 2.89 20.00
C GLU A 296 -15.92 3.76 21.11
N GLY A 297 -14.62 3.60 21.39
CA GLY A 297 -13.88 4.42 22.36
C GLY A 297 -13.31 5.74 21.82
N ILE A 298 -13.50 6.04 20.52
CA ILE A 298 -12.95 7.25 19.90
C ILE A 298 -14.06 8.30 19.77
N ARG A 299 -13.90 9.44 20.46
CA ARG A 299 -14.89 10.53 20.45
C ARG A 299 -15.08 11.15 19.07
N THR A 300 -14.01 11.22 18.28
CA THR A 300 -14.01 11.82 16.94
C THR A 300 -13.32 10.85 16.00
N PRO A 301 -14.04 9.80 15.55
CA PRO A 301 -13.51 8.75 14.70
C PRO A 301 -13.30 9.23 13.26
#